data_AF-A0A419HE50-F1
#
_entry.id   AF-A0A419HE50-F1
#
_cell.length_a   1.000
_cell.length_b   1.000
_cell.length_c   1.000
_cell.angle_alpha   90.00
_cell.angle_beta   90.00
_cell.angle_gamma   90.00
#
_symmetry.space_group_name_H-M   'P 1'
#
loop_
_entity.id
_entity.type
_entity.pdbx_description
1 polymer ?
#
loop_
_entity_poly.entity_id
_entity_poly.type
_entity_poly.pdbx_seq_one_letter_code
_entity_poly.pdbx_strand_id
1 'polypeptide(L)'
;MTAAAKQCGVPWGICPDHGRSLRTSARRTWCTSFGCDRTWNYDRLDMDCPEPVWARLDFAEGEVTEFCEAHARDADMFVRPNRPVITRLDGQPFAGAPYDEGA
;
A
#
# COMPACT_ATOMS: atom_id res chain seq x y z
N MET A 1 -15.71 -20.17 11.86
CA MET A 1 -14.31 -19.72 12.01
C MET A 1 -14.00 -18.88 10.79
N THR A 2 -13.89 -17.56 10.93
CA THR A 2 -13.52 -16.68 9.81
C THR A 2 -12.03 -16.91 9.51
N ALA A 3 -11.68 -17.20 8.27
CA ALA A 3 -10.28 -17.32 7.87
C ALA A 3 -9.55 -16.01 8.24
N ALA A 4 -8.33 -16.11 8.78
CA ALA A 4 -7.50 -14.93 9.00
C ALA A 4 -7.28 -14.23 7.65
N ALA A 5 -7.48 -12.92 7.62
CA ALA A 5 -7.22 -12.14 6.41
C ALA A 5 -5.75 -12.30 6.02
N LYS A 6 -5.47 -12.62 4.75
CA LYS A 6 -4.12 -12.65 4.21
C LYS A 6 -3.48 -11.28 4.38
N GLN A 7 -2.18 -11.24 4.70
CA GLN A 7 -1.41 -9.99 4.82
C GLN A 7 -0.85 -9.55 3.46
N CYS A 8 -0.71 -8.24 3.28
CA CYS A 8 -0.20 -7.60 2.08
C CYS A 8 1.18 -8.12 1.67
N GLY A 9 2.14 -8.19 2.60
CA GLY A 9 3.45 -8.76 2.33
C GLY A 9 4.37 -7.90 1.45
N VAL A 10 3.92 -6.72 1.01
CA VAL A 10 4.76 -5.80 0.22
C VAL A 10 5.95 -5.31 1.07
N PRO A 11 7.19 -5.38 0.55
CA PRO A 11 8.41 -5.20 1.35
C PRO A 11 8.89 -3.74 1.47
N TRP A 12 8.06 -2.75 1.12
CA TRP A 12 8.41 -1.34 1.33
C TRP A 12 7.34 -0.60 2.14
N GLY A 13 7.80 0.27 3.04
CA GLY A 13 6.93 1.09 3.87
C GLY A 13 6.33 2.29 3.14
N ILE A 14 5.04 2.51 3.36
CA ILE A 14 4.30 3.70 2.95
C ILE A 14 3.48 4.26 4.12
N CYS A 15 3.28 5.57 4.11
CA CYS A 15 2.23 6.22 4.87
C CYS A 15 0.90 5.92 4.17
N PRO A 16 -0.12 5.39 4.86
CA PRO A 16 -1.42 5.10 4.25
C PRO A 16 -2.08 6.31 3.56
N ASP A 17 -1.76 7.50 4.04
CA ASP A 17 -2.34 8.75 3.55
C ASP A 17 -1.43 9.48 2.55
N HIS A 18 -0.10 9.30 2.65
CA HIS A 18 0.89 10.12 1.94
C HIS A 18 1.95 9.31 1.17
N GLY A 19 1.70 8.03 0.89
CA GLY A 19 2.57 7.19 0.09
C GLY A 19 4.00 7.04 0.62
N ARG A 20 4.98 7.13 -0.27
CA ARG A 20 6.43 6.91 0.00
C ARG A 20 7.09 8.10 0.72
N SER A 21 6.45 8.59 1.78
CA SER A 21 6.87 9.75 2.59
C SER A 21 7.46 9.36 3.95
N LEU A 22 7.79 8.08 4.15
CA LEU A 22 8.31 7.61 5.43
C LEU A 22 9.82 7.87 5.57
N ARG A 23 10.24 8.15 6.80
CA ARG A 23 11.65 8.10 7.23
C ARG A 23 11.79 7.21 8.46
N THR A 24 12.97 6.59 8.60
CA THR A 24 13.32 5.76 9.76
C THR A 24 14.58 6.27 10.45
N SER A 25 14.61 6.17 11.78
CA SER A 25 15.79 6.39 12.62
C SER A 25 15.57 5.67 13.95
N ALA A 26 16.62 5.04 14.48
CA ALA A 26 16.57 4.29 15.73
C ALA A 26 15.38 3.31 15.81
N ARG A 27 15.09 2.60 14.70
CA ARG A 27 13.97 1.65 14.55
C ARG A 27 12.58 2.27 14.79
N ARG A 28 12.45 3.58 14.59
CA ARG A 28 11.16 4.28 14.58
C ARG A 28 10.95 4.86 13.20
N THR A 29 9.74 4.71 12.69
CA THR A 29 9.35 5.25 11.40
C THR A 29 8.32 6.35 11.58
N TRP A 30 8.39 7.41 10.80
CA TRP A 30 7.39 8.48 10.78
C TRP A 30 7.16 8.98 9.36
N CYS A 31 5.97 9.55 9.12
CA CYS A 31 5.67 10.25 7.88
C CYS A 31 6.28 11.66 7.90
N THR A 32 6.83 12.12 6.78
CA THR A 32 7.40 13.47 6.65
C THR A 32 6.48 14.46 5.93
N SER A 33 5.27 14.05 5.55
CA SER A 33 4.26 14.99 5.05
C SER A 33 3.88 15.94 6.18
N PHE A 34 3.72 17.23 5.88
CA PHE A 34 3.38 18.19 6.93
C PHE A 34 1.93 17.95 7.38
N GLY A 35 1.66 18.24 8.66
CA GLY A 35 0.38 17.90 9.30
C GLY A 35 0.12 16.41 9.54
N CYS A 36 1.02 15.50 9.14
CA CYS A 36 0.87 14.07 9.41
C CYS A 36 1.58 13.64 10.69
N ASP A 37 0.81 13.26 11.71
CA ASP A 37 1.36 12.78 13.00
C ASP A 37 1.60 11.26 13.04
N ARG A 38 1.50 10.56 11.90
CA ARG A 38 1.66 9.10 11.87
C ARG A 38 3.10 8.69 12.17
N THR A 39 3.24 7.89 13.23
CA THR A 39 4.50 7.32 13.70
C THR A 39 4.33 5.86 14.08
N TRP A 40 5.40 5.09 13.95
CA TRP A 40 5.48 3.68 14.27
C TRP A 40 6.71 3.44 15.15
N ASN A 41 6.52 2.73 16.26
CA ASN A 41 7.61 2.36 17.19
C ASN A 41 8.46 1.17 16.70
N TYR A 42 8.45 0.93 15.39
CA TYR A 42 9.20 -0.12 14.71
C TYR A 42 9.64 0.40 13.33
N ASP A 43 10.60 -0.28 12.71
CA ASP A 43 11.04 0.05 11.37
C ASP A 43 10.04 -0.49 10.34
N ARG A 44 9.14 0.38 9.88
CA ARG A 44 8.13 0.03 8.86
C ARG A 44 8.74 -0.07 7.46
N LEU A 45 9.96 0.45 7.25
CA LEU A 45 10.66 0.38 5.97
C LEU A 45 11.44 -0.93 5.80
N ASP A 46 11.75 -1.63 6.90
CA ASP A 46 12.48 -2.91 6.94
C ASP A 46 11.58 -4.11 7.29
N MET A 47 10.28 -4.02 6.98
CA MET A 47 9.35 -5.12 7.20
C MET A 47 8.30 -5.23 6.11
N ASP A 48 7.86 -6.47 5.89
CA ASP A 48 6.70 -6.76 5.07
C ASP A 48 5.44 -6.11 5.65
N CYS A 49 4.61 -5.57 4.76
CA CYS A 49 3.39 -4.89 5.16
C CYS A 49 2.42 -5.85 5.88
N PRO A 50 2.08 -5.58 7.16
CA PRO A 50 1.23 -6.47 7.96
C PRO A 50 -0.27 -6.22 7.73
N GLU A 51 -0.63 -5.20 6.95
CA GLU A 51 -2.01 -4.81 6.69
C GLU A 51 -2.75 -5.90 5.89
N PRO A 52 -4.06 -6.09 6.11
CA PRO A 52 -4.83 -7.09 5.38
C PRO A 52 -4.91 -6.78 3.89
N VAL A 53 -4.90 -7.82 3.06
CA VAL A 53 -5.14 -7.74 1.63
C VAL A 53 -6.54 -7.16 1.39
N TRP A 54 -6.61 -6.26 0.41
CA TRP A 54 -7.81 -5.53 0.02
C TRP A 54 -8.05 -5.51 -1.49
N ALA A 55 -6.98 -5.59 -2.28
CA ALA A 55 -7.05 -5.64 -3.73
C ALA A 55 -5.98 -6.57 -4.31
N ARG A 56 -6.11 -6.89 -5.59
CA ARG A 56 -5.16 -7.70 -6.35
C ARG A 56 -4.93 -7.12 -7.74
N LEU A 57 -3.78 -7.43 -8.32
CA LEU A 57 -3.43 -7.17 -9.71
C LEU A 57 -3.17 -8.51 -10.38
N ASP A 58 -4.00 -8.82 -11.37
CA ASP A 58 -3.86 -10.02 -12.20
C ASP A 58 -3.00 -9.65 -13.44
N PHE A 59 -1.84 -10.28 -13.59
CA PHE A 59 -0.99 -10.12 -14.76
C PHE A 59 -1.42 -11.06 -15.90
N ALA A 60 -1.13 -10.67 -17.14
CA ALA A 60 -1.49 -11.47 -18.32
C ALA A 60 -0.84 -12.87 -18.32
N GLU A 61 0.33 -13.02 -17.67
CA GLU A 61 1.02 -14.30 -17.52
C GLU A 61 0.48 -15.17 -16.37
N GLY A 62 -0.62 -14.77 -15.71
CA GLY A 62 -1.24 -15.52 -14.61
C GLY A 62 -0.60 -15.30 -13.24
N GLU A 63 0.41 -14.42 -13.15
CA GLU A 63 0.94 -13.94 -11.87
C GLU A 63 -0.12 -13.04 -11.19
N VAL A 64 -0.23 -13.15 -9.87
CA VAL A 64 -1.12 -12.32 -9.05
C VAL A 64 -0.31 -11.64 -7.98
N THR A 65 -0.40 -10.31 -7.89
CA THR A 65 0.09 -9.57 -6.73
C THR A 65 -1.09 -9.08 -5.92
N GLU A 66 -1.01 -9.21 -4.60
CA GLU A 66 -2.05 -8.76 -3.67
C GLU A 66 -1.54 -7.60 -2.83
N PHE A 67 -2.44 -6.68 -2.51
CA PHE A 67 -2.11 -5.42 -1.85
C PHE A 67 -3.13 -5.11 -0.76
N CYS A 68 -2.69 -4.47 0.31
CA CYS A 68 -3.61 -3.67 1.14
C CYS A 68 -4.05 -2.42 0.37
N GLU A 69 -5.05 -1.70 0.89
CA GLU A 69 -5.59 -0.51 0.24
C GLU A 69 -4.51 0.55 -0.08
N ALA A 70 -3.60 0.81 0.87
CA ALA A 70 -2.54 1.79 0.68
C ALA A 70 -1.54 1.37 -0.40
N HIS A 71 -1.14 0.09 -0.43
CA HIS A 71 -0.22 -0.40 -1.46
C HIS A 71 -0.89 -0.54 -2.82
N ALA A 72 -2.20 -0.79 -2.86
CA ALA A 72 -2.98 -0.72 -4.10
C ALA A 72 -2.97 0.69 -4.68
N ARG A 73 -3.12 1.73 -3.84
CA ARG A 73 -3.03 3.14 -4.24
C ARG A 73 -1.64 3.49 -4.77
N ASP A 74 -0.58 3.11 -4.04
CA ASP A 74 0.80 3.33 -4.48
C ASP A 74 1.06 2.65 -5.83
N ALA A 75 0.62 1.40 -5.99
CA ALA A 75 0.78 0.65 -7.23
C ALA A 75 0.02 1.27 -8.40
N ASP A 76 -1.23 1.71 -8.19
CA ASP A 76 -2.10 2.33 -9.20
C ASP A 76 -1.44 3.55 -9.86
N MET A 77 -0.67 4.34 -9.08
CA MET A 77 0.09 5.48 -9.60
C MET A 77 1.20 5.09 -10.61
N PHE A 78 1.66 3.84 -10.61
CA PHE A 78 2.69 3.33 -11.52
C PHE A 78 2.14 2.43 -12.64
N VAL A 79 0.86 2.06 -12.59
CA VAL A 79 0.19 1.31 -13.66
C VAL A 79 -0.02 2.25 -14.86
N ARG A 80 0.78 2.06 -15.91
CA ARG A 80 0.75 2.84 -17.16
C ARG A 80 -0.57 2.65 -17.95
N PRO A 81 -0.96 3.57 -18.86
CA PRO A 81 -2.26 3.60 -19.54
C PRO A 81 -2.62 2.42 -20.46
N ASN A 82 -1.90 1.30 -20.42
CA ASN A 82 -2.17 0.10 -21.22
C ASN A 82 -1.91 -1.20 -20.42
N ARG A 83 -2.10 -1.16 -19.09
CA ARG A 83 -1.79 -2.26 -18.15
C ARG A 83 -3.02 -2.74 -17.35
N PRO A 84 -2.93 -3.95 -16.74
CA PRO A 84 -3.99 -4.56 -15.94
C PRO A 84 -4.52 -3.67 -14.83
N VAL A 85 -5.83 -3.75 -14.59
CA VAL A 85 -6.56 -2.98 -13.59
C VAL A 85 -6.41 -3.67 -12.23
N ILE A 86 -6.00 -2.91 -11.22
CA ILE A 86 -6.06 -3.40 -9.83
C ILE A 86 -7.54 -3.59 -9.49
N THR A 87 -7.89 -4.76 -8.97
CA THR A 87 -9.27 -5.14 -8.65
C THR A 87 -9.40 -5.36 -7.15
N ARG A 88 -10.38 -4.73 -6.53
CA ARG A 88 -10.75 -4.95 -5.13
C ARG A 88 -11.17 -6.40 -4.91
N LEU A 89 -11.02 -6.91 -3.69
CA LEU A 89 -11.47 -8.28 -3.37
C LEU A 89 -12.99 -8.48 -3.55
N ASP A 90 -13.78 -7.41 -3.59
CA ASP A 90 -15.22 -7.44 -3.92
C ASP A 90 -15.52 -7.41 -5.44
N GLY A 91 -14.49 -7.45 -6.28
CA GLY A 91 -14.60 -7.50 -7.74
C GLY A 91 -14.75 -6.14 -8.42
N GLN A 92 -14.79 -5.03 -7.67
CA GLN A 92 -14.83 -3.69 -8.26
C GLN A 92 -13.42 -3.24 -8.70
N PRO A 93 -13.31 -2.44 -9.78
CA PRO A 93 -12.04 -1.80 -10.11
C PRO A 93 -11.57 -0.94 -8.94
N PHE A 94 -10.27 -0.99 -8.65
CA PHE A 94 -9.63 -0.06 -7.75
C PHE A 94 -9.54 1.30 -8.44
N ALA A 95 -9.94 2.35 -7.73
CA ALA A 95 -9.75 3.73 -8.16
C ALA A 95 -9.00 4.44 -7.04
N GLY A 96 -7.67 4.49 -7.14
CA GLY A 96 -6.85 5.20 -6.18
C GLY A 96 -7.07 6.69 -6.34
N ALA A 97 -7.65 7.36 -5.36
CA ALA A 97 -7.46 8.80 -5.27
C ALA A 97 -5.94 9.05 -5.12
N PRO A 98 -5.37 10.05 -5.82
CA PRO A 98 -3.99 10.44 -5.57
C PRO A 98 -3.81 10.81 -4.09
N TYR A 99 -2.58 10.64 -3.59
CA TYR A 99 -2.24 11.16 -2.27
C TYR A 99 -2.46 12.67 -2.22
N ASP A 100 -2.83 13.19 -1.06
CA ASP A 100 -2.92 14.63 -0.83
C ASP A 100 -1.53 15.27 -1.01
N GLU A 101 -1.40 16.16 -1.99
CA GLU A 101 -0.12 16.81 -2.31
C GLU A 101 0.27 17.93 -1.33
N GLY A 102 -0.39 18.04 -0.18
CA GLY A 102 -0.06 19.04 0.82
C GLY A 102 -0.97 19.06 2.04
N ALA A 103 -0.36 18.81 3.19
CA ALA A 103 -0.16 19.89 4.14
C ALA A 103 1.36 20.01 4.32
#